data_AF-A0A8T6M5J7-F1
#
_entry.id   AF-A0A8T6M5J7-F1
#
_cell.length_a   1.000
_cell.length_b   1.000
_cell.length_c   1.000
_cell.angle_alpha   90.00
_cell.angle_beta   90.00
_cell.angle_gamma   90.00
#
_symmetry.space_group_name_H-M   'P 1'
#
loop_
_entity.id
_entity.type
_entity.pdbx_description
1 polymer ?
#
loop_
_entity_poly.entity_id
_entity_poly.type
_entity_poly.pdbx_seq_one_letter_code
_entity_poly.pdbx_strand_id
1 'polypeptide(L)'
;DFGWKHSLKNTSAIYLTGLLAGVLAKEKGIKKVIFDTGVRNYKAHSRIYASLKGIVDAGIEAPHDPKAFPSDDRIQGKHVEENLKNDISKDFLEVKEKILSKK
;
A
#
# COMPACT_ATOMS: atom_id res chain seq x y z
N ASP A 1 -5.66 16.36 -0.65
CA ASP A 1 -6.43 15.29 0.01
C ASP A 1 -6.87 14.30 -1.06
N PHE A 2 -6.82 12.99 -0.79
CA PHE A 2 -7.21 11.92 -1.74
C PHE A 2 -8.59 11.31 -1.41
N GLY A 3 -9.19 11.65 -0.26
CA GLY A 3 -10.54 11.22 0.10
C GLY A 3 -10.65 9.89 0.83
N TRP A 4 -9.59 9.42 1.49
CA TRP A 4 -9.64 8.23 2.34
C TRP A 4 -10.37 8.54 3.67
N LYS A 5 -11.48 7.85 3.93
CA LYS A 5 -12.37 8.11 5.09
C LYS A 5 -12.26 7.07 6.20
N HIS A 6 -11.48 6.01 5.99
CA HIS A 6 -11.35 4.90 6.93
C HIS A 6 -10.15 5.09 7.86
N SER A 7 -9.98 4.15 8.80
CA SER A 7 -8.81 4.10 9.68
C SER A 7 -7.50 4.18 8.89
N LEU A 8 -6.56 4.99 9.40
CA LEU A 8 -5.20 5.10 8.86
C LEU A 8 -4.29 3.94 9.31
N LYS A 9 -4.77 3.05 10.19
CA LYS A 9 -3.97 1.99 10.83
C LYS A 9 -4.23 0.59 10.26
N ASN A 10 -4.81 0.49 9.05
CA ASN A 10 -5.11 -0.78 8.38
C ASN A 10 -4.17 -1.05 7.18
N THR A 11 -4.26 -2.26 6.62
CA THR A 11 -3.42 -2.71 5.50
C THR A 11 -3.61 -1.84 4.26
N SER A 12 -4.86 -1.46 3.95
CA SER A 12 -5.24 -0.65 2.79
C SER A 12 -4.58 0.74 2.83
N ALA A 13 -4.71 1.44 3.95
CA ALA A 13 -4.10 2.75 4.16
C ALA A 13 -2.56 2.69 4.06
N ILE A 14 -1.94 1.64 4.60
CA ILE A 14 -0.49 1.45 4.55
C ILE A 14 -0.02 1.17 3.12
N TYR A 15 -0.77 0.36 2.35
CA TYR A 15 -0.50 0.16 0.92
C TYR A 15 -0.59 1.47 0.15
N LEU A 16 -1.67 2.22 0.31
CA LEU A 16 -1.88 3.50 -0.39
C LEU A 16 -0.78 4.52 -0.05
N THR A 17 -0.31 4.51 1.20
CA THR A 17 0.82 5.33 1.64
C THR A 17 2.11 4.93 0.91
N GLY A 18 2.39 3.64 0.80
CA GLY A 18 3.53 3.12 0.04
C GLY A 18 3.44 3.45 -1.45
N LEU A 19 2.25 3.32 -2.04
CA LEU A 19 1.99 3.67 -3.44
C LEU A 19 2.26 5.16 -3.70
N LEU A 20 1.73 6.04 -2.84
CA LEU A 20 1.98 7.48 -2.94
C LEU A 20 3.47 7.80 -2.80
N ALA A 21 4.15 7.19 -1.84
CA ALA A 21 5.59 7.38 -1.67
C ALA A 21 6.37 6.93 -2.92
N GLY A 22 5.97 5.81 -3.54
CA GLY A 22 6.56 5.31 -4.77
C GLY A 22 6.33 6.25 -5.98
N VAL A 23 5.13 6.80 -6.13
CA VAL A 23 4.82 7.81 -7.16
C VAL A 23 5.69 9.06 -6.98
N LEU A 24 5.76 9.59 -5.75
CA LEU A 24 6.61 10.74 -5.44
C LEU A 24 8.11 10.45 -5.64
N ALA A 25 8.56 9.24 -5.35
CA ALA A 25 9.93 8.83 -5.59
C ALA A 25 10.24 8.79 -7.09
N LYS A 26 9.30 8.26 -7.88
CA LYS A 26 9.40 8.20 -9.34
C LYS A 26 9.44 9.59 -9.97
N GLU A 27 8.60 10.53 -9.51
CA GLU A 27 8.65 11.95 -9.91
C GLU A 27 10.03 12.59 -9.66
N LYS A 28 10.71 12.17 -8.59
CA LYS A 28 12.07 12.61 -8.24
C LYS A 28 13.17 11.84 -8.98
N GLY A 29 12.83 10.94 -9.90
CA GLY A 29 13.80 10.13 -10.66
C GLY A 29 14.44 8.99 -9.86
N ILE A 30 13.92 8.66 -8.67
CA ILE A 30 14.40 7.52 -7.88
C ILE A 30 13.88 6.24 -8.54
N LYS A 31 14.78 5.27 -8.78
CA LYS A 31 14.45 4.01 -9.46
C LYS A 31 14.55 2.79 -8.57
N LYS A 32 15.49 2.78 -7.62
CA LYS A 32 15.79 1.65 -6.75
C LYS A 32 15.77 2.08 -5.29
N VAL A 33 15.22 1.23 -4.42
CA VAL A 33 15.19 1.45 -2.97
C VAL A 33 15.48 0.14 -2.22
N ILE A 34 15.87 0.28 -0.96
CA ILE A 34 15.99 -0.83 -0.01
C ILE A 34 14.85 -0.69 1.01
N PHE A 35 14.18 -1.79 1.30
CA PHE A 35 13.13 -1.82 2.31
C PHE A 35 13.74 -1.97 3.70
N ASP A 36 13.74 -0.88 4.47
CA ASP A 36 14.23 -0.84 5.84
C ASP A 36 13.06 -0.87 6.84
N THR A 37 13.02 -1.90 7.70
CA THR A 37 12.02 -2.06 8.76
C THR A 37 12.51 -1.62 10.14
N GLY A 38 13.72 -1.05 10.21
CA GLY A 38 14.45 -0.75 11.42
C GLY A 38 14.74 -2.00 12.25
N VAL A 39 14.69 -1.86 13.57
CA VAL A 39 15.03 -2.92 14.54
C VAL A 39 13.96 -4.03 14.64
N ARG A 40 12.78 -3.82 14.04
CA ARG A 40 11.66 -4.75 14.20
C ARG A 40 11.66 -5.82 13.13
N ASN A 41 11.61 -7.07 13.57
CA ASN A 41 11.33 -8.22 12.71
C ASN A 41 9.82 -8.36 12.50
N TYR A 42 9.37 -8.08 11.29
CA TYR A 42 7.97 -8.28 10.90
C TYR A 42 7.78 -9.65 10.26
N LYS A 43 6.67 -10.31 10.59
CA LYS A 43 6.26 -11.55 9.90
C LYS A 43 5.82 -11.25 8.47
N ALA A 44 6.00 -12.23 7.58
CA ALA A 44 5.40 -12.24 6.25
C ALA A 44 3.88 -11.95 6.33
N HIS A 45 3.35 -11.34 5.27
CA HIS A 45 1.95 -10.90 5.15
C HIS A 45 1.51 -9.88 6.20
N SER A 46 2.41 -9.28 6.97
CA SER A 46 2.05 -8.20 7.88
C SER A 46 1.79 -6.91 7.12
N ARG A 47 1.09 -5.97 7.76
CA ARG A 47 0.70 -4.70 7.16
C ARG A 47 1.88 -3.85 6.66
N ILE A 48 3.08 -4.01 7.22
CA ILE A 48 4.26 -3.28 6.75
C ILE A 48 4.67 -3.72 5.33
N TYR A 49 4.51 -5.00 5.00
CA TYR A 49 4.80 -5.48 3.64
C TYR A 49 3.79 -4.95 2.61
N ALA A 50 2.64 -4.42 3.05
CA ALA A 50 1.72 -3.72 2.17
C ALA A 50 2.30 -2.39 1.68
N SER A 51 3.10 -1.68 2.47
CA SER A 51 3.75 -0.45 2.00
C SER A 51 4.81 -0.76 0.96
N LEU A 52 5.61 -1.80 1.17
CA LEU A 52 6.56 -2.29 0.17
C LEU A 52 5.86 -2.67 -1.13
N LYS A 53 4.75 -3.40 -1.04
CA LYS A 53 3.92 -3.76 -2.21
C LYS A 53 3.42 -2.51 -2.94
N GLY A 54 2.95 -1.50 -2.22
CA GLY A 54 2.57 -0.21 -2.83
C GLY A 54 3.72 0.48 -3.57
N ILE A 55 4.92 0.49 -3.00
CA ILE A 55 6.12 1.06 -3.64
C ILE A 55 6.48 0.32 -4.93
N VAL A 56 6.46 -1.01 -4.89
CA VAL A 56 6.74 -1.87 -6.06
C VAL A 56 5.70 -1.65 -7.15
N ASP A 57 4.41 -1.58 -6.78
CA ASP A 57 3.32 -1.34 -7.73
C ASP A 57 3.36 0.07 -8.35
N ALA A 58 4.01 1.05 -7.69
CA ALA A 58 4.28 2.36 -8.28
C ALA A 58 5.39 2.33 -9.35
N GLY A 59 6.08 1.20 -9.51
CA GLY A 59 7.16 0.99 -10.47
C GLY A 59 8.56 1.28 -9.93
N ILE A 60 8.73 1.35 -8.61
CA ILE A 60 10.05 1.44 -7.97
C ILE A 60 10.60 0.03 -7.75
N GLU A 61 11.84 -0.20 -8.16
CA GLU A 61 12.53 -1.47 -7.95
C GLU A 61 12.99 -1.57 -6.49
N ALA A 62 12.57 -2.63 -5.81
CA ALA A 62 13.04 -2.97 -4.47
C ALA A 62 13.29 -4.48 -4.39
N PRO A 63 14.40 -4.95 -3.82
CA PRO A 63 14.59 -6.38 -3.56
C PRO A 63 13.50 -6.89 -2.61
N HIS A 64 12.73 -7.89 -3.03
CA HIS A 64 11.64 -8.45 -2.23
C HIS A 64 11.34 -9.89 -2.61
N ASP A 65 10.73 -10.64 -1.68
CA ASP A 65 10.07 -11.91 -1.98
C ASP A 65 8.57 -11.62 -2.19
N PRO A 66 7.99 -11.88 -3.38
CA PRO A 66 6.55 -11.71 -3.63
C PRO A 66 5.67 -12.48 -2.64
N LYS A 67 6.15 -13.61 -2.10
CA LYS A 67 5.43 -14.40 -1.10
C LYS A 67 5.32 -13.69 0.25
N ALA A 68 6.13 -12.66 0.52
CA ALA A 68 6.04 -11.89 1.76
C ALA A 68 4.83 -10.93 1.78
N PHE A 69 4.22 -10.64 0.63
CA PHE A 69 3.12 -9.67 0.55
C PHE A 69 1.82 -10.23 1.13
N PRO A 70 1.00 -9.40 1.80
CA PRO A 70 -0.39 -9.75 2.11
C PRO A 70 -1.17 -10.04 0.82
N SER A 71 -2.24 -10.82 0.90
CA SER A 71 -3.13 -11.06 -0.24
C SER A 71 -3.79 -9.77 -0.74
N ASP A 72 -4.13 -9.73 -2.02
CA ASP A 72 -4.81 -8.58 -2.62
C ASP A 72 -6.15 -8.28 -1.96
N ASP A 73 -6.92 -9.30 -1.57
CA ASP A 73 -8.17 -9.12 -0.83
C ASP A 73 -7.95 -8.45 0.54
N ARG A 74 -6.82 -8.73 1.19
CA ARG A 74 -6.46 -8.08 2.45
C ARG A 74 -6.00 -6.63 2.23
N ILE A 75 -5.24 -6.38 1.16
CA ILE A 75 -4.80 -5.03 0.77
C ILE A 75 -6.01 -4.16 0.42
N GLN A 76 -6.96 -4.70 -0.33
CA GLN A 76 -8.20 -4.01 -0.71
C GLN A 76 -9.19 -3.88 0.46
N GLY A 77 -8.94 -4.50 1.61
CA GLY A 77 -9.81 -4.36 2.77
C GLY A 77 -11.05 -5.28 2.76
N LYS A 78 -11.25 -6.12 1.74
CA LYS A 78 -12.39 -7.03 1.62
C LYS A 78 -12.59 -7.93 2.86
N HIS A 79 -11.49 -8.39 3.45
CA HIS A 79 -11.50 -9.22 4.66
C HIS A 79 -12.19 -8.61 5.90
N VAL A 80 -12.40 -7.29 5.95
CA VAL A 80 -13.08 -6.60 7.06
C VAL A 80 -14.35 -5.88 6.63
N GLU A 81 -14.64 -5.88 5.34
CA GLU A 81 -15.71 -5.09 4.73
C GLU A 81 -17.09 -5.48 5.29
N GLU A 82 -17.40 -6.78 5.28
CA GLU A 82 -18.67 -7.32 5.80
C GLU A 82 -18.85 -7.02 7.30
N ASN A 83 -17.77 -7.15 8.08
CA ASN A 83 -17.81 -6.95 9.53
C ASN A 83 -17.98 -5.46 9.91
N LEU A 84 -17.40 -4.55 9.14
CA LEU A 84 -17.46 -3.11 9.39
C LEU A 84 -18.68 -2.45 8.74
N LYS A 85 -19.40 -3.17 7.87
CA LYS A 85 -20.55 -2.66 7.08
C LYS A 85 -20.21 -1.34 6.39
N ASN A 86 -19.03 -1.29 5.77
CA ASN A 86 -18.54 -0.13 5.04
C ASN A 86 -18.04 -0.53 3.64
N ASP A 87 -17.86 0.43 2.74
CA ASP A 87 -17.39 0.16 1.36
C ASP A 87 -15.87 0.38 1.24
N ILE A 88 -15.09 -0.21 2.14
CA ILE A 88 -13.64 0.04 2.21
C ILE A 88 -12.91 -0.36 0.93
N SER A 89 -13.35 -1.42 0.24
CA SER A 89 -12.72 -1.87 -1.00
C SER A 89 -12.98 -0.92 -2.15
N LYS A 90 -14.19 -0.38 -2.25
CA LYS A 90 -14.55 0.66 -3.21
C LYS A 90 -13.73 1.93 -2.98
N ASP A 91 -13.73 2.44 -1.75
CA ASP A 91 -12.97 3.65 -1.38
C ASP A 91 -11.45 3.45 -1.61
N PHE A 92 -10.93 2.23 -1.40
CA PHE A 92 -9.54 1.90 -1.70
C PHE A 92 -9.23 2.07 -3.19
N LEU A 93 -10.09 1.55 -4.09
CA LEU A 93 -9.90 1.67 -5.53
C LEU A 93 -9.94 3.13 -5.97
N GLU A 94 -10.93 3.89 -5.50
CA GLU A 94 -11.04 5.32 -5.83
C GLU A 94 -9.79 6.11 -5.41
N VAL A 95 -9.27 5.86 -4.20
CA VAL A 95 -8.06 6.55 -3.71
C VAL A 95 -6.83 6.09 -4.48
N LYS A 96 -6.71 4.80 -4.80
CA LYS A 96 -5.61 4.25 -5.61
C LYS A 96 -5.57 4.93 -6.98
N GLU A 97 -6.71 5.05 -7.65
CA GLU A 97 -6.80 5.72 -8.95
C GLU A 97 -6.40 7.18 -8.85
N LYS A 98 -6.89 7.92 -7.85
CA LYS A 98 -6.51 9.33 -7.63
C LYS A 98 -5.02 9.51 -7.41
N ILE A 99 -4.36 8.59 -6.69
CA ILE A 99 -2.91 8.60 -6.49
C ILE A 99 -2.18 8.40 -7.83
N LEU A 100 -2.62 7.43 -8.64
CA LEU A 100 -2.00 7.11 -9.92
C LEU A 100 -2.26 8.17 -11.01
N SER A 101 -3.40 8.87 -10.94
CA SER A 101 -3.73 9.95 -11.88
C SER A 101 -3.01 11.25 -11.57
N LYS A 102 -2.30 11.33 -10.44
CA LYS A 102 -1.54 12.51 -10.07
C LYS A 102 -0.36 12.67 -11.06
N LYS A 103 -0.43 13.74 -11.86
CA LYS A 103 0.66 14.23 -12.71
C LYS A 103 1.55 15.19 -11.94
#